data_AF-A0A7S2K8B0-F1
#
_entry.id   AF-A0A7S2K8B0-F1
#
_cell.length_a   1.000
_cell.length_b   1.000
_cell.length_c   1.000
_cell.angle_alpha   90.00
_cell.angle_beta   90.00
_cell.angle_gamma   90.00
#
_symmetry.space_group_name_H-M   'P 1'
#
loop_
_entity.id
_entity.type
_entity.pdbx_description
1 polymer ?
#
loop_
_entity_poly.entity_id
_entity_poly.type
_entity_poly.pdbx_seq_one_letter_code
_entity_poly.pdbx_strand_id
1 'polypeptide(L)'
;NLLREKPYADGGIEHSGRVTSDPNDPLYYEVAEQKTAAKLIKGTINGIVPGPDNGNVWAVEMALPHAETTRLVSRALQRTPQVGEFWRINFSRVEKKGDINWTWAPQVVWNAKEGRYTGKISMHEPESWGYIRFVDDCENGKGSSWHDPMWQSQRIAVACYHALHYYRECNGEFTDDLSALNLPSDPIFFDANIEIILHDQSGTGDKFLVVVHNDELGRTVKVTNDRKITYSSKEIKSVE
;
A
#
# COMPACT_ATOMS: atom_id res chain seq x y z
N ASN A 1 -14.82 7.04 8.77
CA ASN A 1 -13.85 6.19 8.05
C ASN A 1 -13.03 7.00 7.06
N LEU A 2 -11.99 6.45 6.41
CA LEU A 2 -11.19 7.15 5.40
C LEU A 2 -10.87 6.23 4.23
N LEU A 3 -11.16 6.69 3.02
CA LEU A 3 -10.79 6.06 1.76
C LEU A 3 -9.89 7.00 0.97
N ARG A 4 -8.95 6.43 0.20
CA ARG A 4 -8.12 7.19 -0.74
C ARG A 4 -7.96 6.42 -2.05
N GLU A 5 -7.94 7.17 -3.14
CA GLU A 5 -7.70 6.65 -4.48
C GLU A 5 -6.20 6.49 -4.81
N LYS A 6 -5.33 7.24 -4.12
CA LYS A 6 -3.86 7.21 -4.27
C LYS A 6 -3.13 7.73 -3.01
N PRO A 7 -1.82 7.49 -2.86
CA PRO A 7 -1.01 8.01 -1.75
C PRO A 7 -1.01 9.55 -1.61
N TYR A 8 -0.62 10.10 -0.46
CA TYR A 8 -0.59 11.58 -0.26
C TYR A 8 0.57 12.20 -1.02
N ALA A 9 1.70 11.49 -1.06
CA ALA A 9 2.87 11.88 -1.84
C ALA A 9 2.53 12.02 -3.34
N ASP A 10 1.51 11.31 -3.82
CA ASP A 10 1.04 11.33 -5.22
C ASP A 10 -0.20 12.23 -5.42
N GLY A 11 -0.46 13.12 -4.47
CA GLY A 11 -1.57 14.09 -4.54
C GLY A 11 -2.95 13.47 -4.37
N GLY A 12 -3.07 12.33 -3.70
CA GLY A 12 -4.37 11.75 -3.37
C GLY A 12 -5.12 12.60 -2.36
N ILE A 13 -6.44 12.52 -2.40
CA ILE A 13 -7.32 13.24 -1.49
C ILE A 13 -8.01 12.27 -0.53
N GLU A 14 -8.49 12.81 0.59
CA GLU A 14 -9.29 12.08 1.55
C GLU A 14 -10.74 12.00 1.06
N HIS A 15 -11.32 10.81 1.08
CA HIS A 15 -12.76 10.60 0.99
C HIS A 15 -13.22 10.13 2.37
N SER A 16 -14.07 10.91 3.03
CA SER A 16 -14.56 10.60 4.37
C SER A 16 -15.77 11.42 4.78
N GLY A 17 -16.50 10.94 5.79
CA GLY A 17 -17.52 11.73 6.49
C GLY A 17 -17.01 13.01 7.18
N ARG A 18 -15.68 13.21 7.26
CA ARG A 18 -15.09 14.47 7.76
C ARG A 18 -14.99 15.54 6.66
N VAL A 19 -14.82 15.11 5.42
CA VAL A 19 -14.67 16.01 4.26
C VAL A 19 -16.05 16.53 3.85
N THR A 20 -17.05 15.66 3.84
CA THR A 20 -18.42 15.99 3.47
C THR A 20 -19.39 15.08 4.21
N SER A 21 -20.57 15.58 4.57
CA SER A 21 -21.64 14.79 5.19
C SER A 21 -22.76 14.41 4.22
N ASP A 22 -22.71 14.87 2.96
CA ASP A 22 -23.69 14.50 1.93
C ASP A 22 -23.32 13.15 1.31
N PRO A 23 -24.14 12.10 1.46
CA PRO A 23 -23.86 10.79 0.89
C PRO A 23 -23.77 10.75 -0.64
N ASN A 24 -24.26 11.78 -1.32
CA ASN A 24 -24.19 11.89 -2.78
C ASN A 24 -22.93 12.61 -3.28
N ASP A 25 -22.14 13.18 -2.38
CA ASP A 25 -20.88 13.84 -2.72
C ASP A 25 -19.82 12.78 -3.11
N PRO A 26 -19.08 12.94 -4.23
CA PRO A 26 -18.01 12.02 -4.61
C PRO A 26 -16.90 11.84 -3.56
N LEU A 27 -16.73 12.80 -2.65
CA LEU A 27 -15.77 12.73 -1.54
C LEU A 27 -16.35 12.03 -0.30
N TYR A 28 -17.62 11.65 -0.33
CA TYR A 28 -18.22 10.91 0.76
C TYR A 28 -17.76 9.46 0.78
N TYR A 29 -17.23 9.05 1.93
CA TYR A 29 -17.00 7.64 2.22
C TYR A 29 -17.23 7.37 3.71
N GLU A 30 -18.06 6.39 4.01
CA GLU A 30 -18.27 5.91 5.37
C GLU A 30 -18.51 4.40 5.36
N VAL A 31 -18.15 3.74 6.47
CA VAL A 31 -18.44 2.33 6.73
C VAL A 31 -19.41 2.33 7.91
N ALA A 32 -20.70 2.45 7.60
CA ALA A 32 -21.75 2.71 8.57
C ALA A 32 -22.00 1.54 9.53
N GLU A 33 -21.79 0.30 9.07
CA GLU A 33 -22.00 -0.91 9.88
C GLU A 33 -20.77 -1.29 10.72
N GLN A 34 -19.70 -0.50 10.69
CA GLN A 34 -18.53 -0.72 11.54
C GLN A 34 -18.89 -0.62 13.01
N LYS A 35 -18.49 -1.64 13.78
CA LYS A 35 -18.62 -1.64 15.24
C LYS A 35 -17.27 -1.37 15.85
N THR A 36 -17.24 -0.54 16.88
CA THR A 36 -16.03 -0.24 17.64
C THR A 36 -16.33 -0.29 19.13
N ALA A 37 -15.34 -0.66 19.92
CA ALA A 37 -15.36 -0.55 21.37
C ALA A 37 -14.00 -0.07 21.86
N ALA A 38 -14.02 0.75 22.91
CA ALA A 38 -12.81 1.15 23.62
C ALA A 38 -13.00 0.83 25.10
N LYS A 39 -12.04 0.15 25.71
CA LYS A 39 -12.05 -0.20 27.12
C LYS A 39 -10.84 0.41 27.81
N LEU A 40 -11.09 1.29 28.77
CA LEU A 40 -10.06 1.74 29.69
C LEU A 40 -9.86 0.64 30.75
N ILE A 41 -8.67 0.04 30.75
CA ILE A 41 -8.28 -1.04 31.67
C ILE A 41 -7.69 -0.44 32.95
N LYS A 42 -6.90 0.63 32.83
CA LYS A 42 -6.31 1.37 33.95
C LYS A 42 -6.22 2.86 33.61
N GLY A 43 -6.49 3.72 34.59
CA GLY A 43 -6.35 5.16 34.48
C GLY A 43 -7.70 5.87 34.42
N THR A 44 -7.73 7.09 33.87
CA THR A 44 -8.97 7.89 33.75
C THR A 44 -9.05 8.57 32.38
N ILE A 45 -10.25 8.61 31.80
CA ILE A 45 -10.50 9.38 30.59
C ILE A 45 -10.35 10.86 30.93
N ASN A 46 -9.51 11.58 30.18
CA ASN A 46 -9.21 13.00 30.37
C ASN A 46 -8.63 13.38 31.74
N GLY A 47 -8.27 12.43 32.60
CA GLY A 47 -7.67 12.72 33.90
C GLY A 47 -6.16 12.88 33.82
N ILE A 48 -5.64 13.81 34.62
CA ILE A 48 -4.21 13.97 34.87
C ILE A 48 -3.88 13.03 36.04
N VAL A 49 -3.12 11.96 35.81
CA VAL A 49 -2.63 11.08 36.88
C VAL A 49 -1.28 11.62 37.36
N PRO A 50 -1.16 12.11 38.62
CA PRO A 50 0.14 12.53 39.16
C PRO A 50 1.07 11.34 39.39
N GLY A 51 2.37 11.50 39.10
CA GLY A 51 3.41 10.52 39.39
C GLY A 51 4.11 9.91 38.16
N PRO A 52 5.19 9.13 38.36
CA PRO A 52 6.02 8.59 37.28
C PRO A 52 5.38 7.43 36.49
N ASP A 53 4.40 6.72 37.06
CA ASP A 53 3.70 5.57 36.45
C ASP A 53 2.33 5.94 35.84
N ASN A 54 2.26 7.08 35.16
CA ASN A 54 1.03 7.75 34.68
C ASN A 54 0.43 7.18 33.37
N GLY A 55 0.69 5.92 33.04
CA GLY A 55 0.18 5.31 31.81
C GLY A 55 -1.28 4.87 31.92
N ASN A 56 -2.18 5.49 31.13
CA ASN A 56 -3.49 4.91 30.84
C ASN A 56 -3.28 3.60 30.05
N VAL A 57 -3.91 2.52 30.49
CA VAL A 57 -3.94 1.25 29.76
C VAL A 57 -5.32 1.11 29.16
N TRP A 58 -5.39 0.94 27.85
CA TRP A 58 -6.63 0.84 27.13
C TRP A 58 -6.53 -0.20 26.01
N ALA A 59 -7.68 -0.74 25.62
CA ALA A 59 -7.83 -1.61 24.47
C ALA A 59 -8.88 -1.02 23.52
N VAL A 60 -8.70 -1.22 22.23
CA VAL A 60 -9.69 -0.91 21.20
C VAL A 60 -9.98 -2.19 20.42
N GLU A 61 -11.25 -2.41 20.14
CA GLU A 61 -11.75 -3.48 19.29
C GLU A 61 -12.53 -2.88 18.13
N MET A 62 -12.38 -3.47 16.95
CA MET A 62 -13.08 -3.05 15.73
C MET A 62 -13.58 -4.29 15.00
N ALA A 63 -14.84 -4.26 14.56
CA ALA A 63 -15.41 -5.24 13.65
C ALA A 63 -15.75 -4.53 12.33
N LEU A 64 -15.08 -4.94 11.26
CA LEU A 64 -15.22 -4.36 9.93
C LEU A 64 -16.25 -5.16 9.11
N PRO A 65 -17.35 -4.54 8.65
CA PRO A 65 -18.30 -5.19 7.76
C PRO A 65 -17.64 -5.38 6.39
N HIS A 66 -17.40 -6.63 5.99
CA HIS A 66 -16.72 -6.93 4.73
C HIS A 66 -17.46 -6.35 3.52
N ALA A 67 -18.80 -6.44 3.51
CA ALA A 67 -19.62 -5.93 2.40
C ALA A 67 -19.38 -4.44 2.13
N GLU A 68 -19.28 -3.60 3.17
CA GLU A 68 -19.02 -2.17 3.01
C GLU A 68 -17.53 -1.87 2.80
N THR A 69 -16.65 -2.56 3.51
CA THR A 69 -15.19 -2.33 3.44
C THR A 69 -14.64 -2.69 2.06
N THR A 70 -15.24 -3.69 1.40
CA THR A 70 -14.83 -4.16 0.08
C THR A 70 -15.68 -3.60 -1.07
N ARG A 71 -16.69 -2.75 -0.83
CA ARG A 71 -17.66 -2.31 -1.85
C ARG A 71 -17.05 -1.64 -3.10
N LEU A 72 -15.82 -1.14 -2.99
CA LEU A 72 -15.10 -0.45 -4.07
C LEU A 72 -14.04 -1.31 -4.77
N VAL A 73 -13.81 -2.54 -4.30
CA VAL A 73 -12.96 -3.49 -5.03
C VAL A 73 -13.76 -4.17 -6.15
N SER A 74 -13.08 -4.95 -7.00
CA SER A 74 -13.76 -5.69 -8.07
C SER A 74 -14.89 -6.55 -7.52
N ARG A 75 -15.99 -6.68 -8.28
CA ARG A 75 -17.19 -7.42 -7.84
C ARG A 75 -16.89 -8.85 -7.36
N ALA A 76 -15.89 -9.51 -7.96
CA ALA A 76 -15.44 -10.84 -7.57
C ALA A 76 -14.88 -10.93 -6.13
N LEU A 77 -14.42 -9.79 -5.58
CA LEU A 77 -13.82 -9.65 -4.25
C LEU A 77 -14.76 -8.98 -3.24
N GLN A 78 -15.99 -8.59 -3.64
CA GLN A 78 -17.00 -7.99 -2.77
C GLN A 78 -17.75 -9.05 -1.94
N ARG A 79 -17.00 -9.75 -1.09
CA ARG A 79 -17.51 -10.84 -0.24
C ARG A 79 -16.66 -11.00 1.01
N THR A 80 -17.13 -11.82 1.94
CA THR A 80 -16.30 -12.29 3.04
C THR A 80 -15.03 -12.97 2.50
N PRO A 81 -13.84 -12.64 3.05
CA PRO A 81 -12.61 -13.30 2.69
C PRO A 81 -12.70 -14.81 2.85
N GLN A 82 -12.11 -15.53 1.91
CA GLN A 82 -12.08 -16.98 1.90
C GLN A 82 -10.72 -17.47 2.38
N VAL A 83 -10.70 -18.68 2.93
CA VAL A 83 -9.45 -19.37 3.28
C VAL A 83 -8.53 -19.42 2.06
N GLY A 84 -7.26 -19.09 2.26
CA GLY A 84 -6.24 -19.00 1.21
C GLY A 84 -6.08 -17.60 0.62
N GLU A 85 -7.05 -16.70 0.81
CA GLU A 85 -6.90 -15.30 0.40
C GLU A 85 -5.98 -14.53 1.34
N PHE A 86 -5.48 -13.41 0.85
CA PHE A 86 -4.63 -12.52 1.62
C PHE A 86 -5.01 -11.07 1.38
N TRP A 87 -4.82 -10.24 2.41
CA TRP A 87 -4.95 -8.79 2.34
C TRP A 87 -3.64 -8.13 2.74
N ARG A 88 -3.50 -6.87 2.36
CA ARG A 88 -2.46 -6.00 2.91
C ARG A 88 -3.05 -5.12 4.00
N ILE A 89 -2.35 -5.03 5.13
CA ILE A 89 -2.78 -4.25 6.29
C ILE A 89 -1.57 -3.66 7.02
N ASN A 90 -1.79 -2.52 7.66
CA ASN A 90 -0.86 -1.97 8.62
C ASN A 90 -1.63 -1.37 9.80
N PHE A 91 -0.94 -1.21 10.93
CA PHE A 91 -1.45 -0.51 12.10
C PHE A 91 -0.52 0.65 12.41
N SER A 92 -1.07 1.80 12.75
CA SER A 92 -0.31 2.96 13.18
C SER A 92 -0.87 3.49 14.48
N ARG A 93 -0.01 3.90 15.40
CA ARG A 93 -0.39 4.57 16.65
C ARG A 93 0.27 5.93 16.70
N VAL A 94 -0.54 6.97 16.80
CA VAL A 94 -0.12 8.36 17.03
C VAL A 94 -0.78 8.85 18.31
N GLU A 95 0.01 9.24 19.31
CA GLU A 95 -0.49 9.84 20.55
C GLU A 95 0.31 11.07 20.95
N LYS A 96 -0.19 11.82 21.94
CA LYS A 96 0.51 12.94 22.57
C LYS A 96 1.05 13.95 21.54
N LYS A 97 0.20 14.34 20.57
CA LYS A 97 0.57 15.27 19.49
C LYS A 97 1.81 14.83 18.66
N GLY A 98 2.10 13.52 18.63
CA GLY A 98 3.18 12.95 17.84
C GLY A 98 4.34 12.40 18.65
N ASP A 99 4.40 12.60 19.98
CA ASP A 99 5.49 12.06 20.82
C ASP A 99 5.56 10.53 20.79
N ILE A 100 4.42 9.87 20.58
CA ILE A 100 4.35 8.44 20.29
C ILE A 100 3.87 8.31 18.87
N ASN A 101 4.71 7.75 18.00
CA ASN A 101 4.40 7.55 16.60
C ASN A 101 5.11 6.29 16.09
N TRP A 102 4.36 5.20 15.90
CA TRP A 102 4.91 3.95 15.38
C TRP A 102 3.92 3.23 14.47
N THR A 103 4.45 2.36 13.61
CA THR A 103 3.68 1.43 12.77
C THR A 103 4.04 -0.01 13.08
N TRP A 104 3.08 -0.93 12.97
CA TRP A 104 3.30 -2.36 13.25
C TRP A 104 4.31 -2.97 12.28
N ALA A 105 4.14 -2.72 10.98
CA ALA A 105 5.15 -3.02 9.98
C ALA A 105 5.86 -1.70 9.58
N PRO A 106 7.20 -1.62 9.68
CA PRO A 106 7.93 -0.48 9.16
C PRO A 106 7.71 -0.42 7.65
N GLN A 107 7.32 0.75 7.15
CA GLN A 107 7.04 0.94 5.74
C GLN A 107 8.36 1.20 5.03
N VAL A 108 8.94 0.11 4.55
CA VAL A 108 10.25 0.10 3.92
C VAL A 108 10.07 0.18 2.41
N VAL A 109 10.51 1.29 1.82
CA VAL A 109 10.45 1.54 0.38
C VAL A 109 11.83 1.91 -0.16
N TRP A 110 12.02 1.74 -1.46
CA TRP A 110 13.28 2.11 -2.11
C TRP A 110 13.48 3.63 -2.06
N ASN A 111 14.63 4.07 -1.55
CA ASN A 111 15.05 5.46 -1.61
C ASN A 111 16.19 5.57 -2.60
N ALA A 112 15.85 5.93 -3.84
CA ALA A 112 16.81 6.06 -4.94
C ALA A 112 17.84 7.18 -4.71
N LYS A 113 17.53 8.18 -3.88
CA LYS A 113 18.52 9.20 -3.50
C LYS A 113 19.61 8.64 -2.59
N GLU A 114 19.23 7.78 -1.66
CA GLU A 114 20.16 7.18 -0.69
C GLU A 114 20.74 5.83 -1.16
N GLY A 115 20.26 5.29 -2.27
CA GLY A 115 20.69 3.99 -2.80
C GLY A 115 20.39 2.83 -1.85
N ARG A 116 19.35 2.93 -1.02
CA ARG A 116 18.98 1.90 -0.04
C ARG A 116 17.49 1.89 0.27
N TYR A 117 17.02 0.78 0.81
CA TYR A 117 15.69 0.71 1.40
C TYR A 117 15.66 1.50 2.72
N THR A 118 14.63 2.34 2.89
CA THR A 118 14.47 3.19 4.07
C THR A 118 13.06 3.07 4.64
N GLY A 119 12.98 3.01 5.97
CA GLY A 119 11.70 3.08 6.67
C GLY A 119 11.16 4.51 6.63
N LYS A 120 9.87 4.64 6.37
CA LYS A 120 9.13 5.91 6.46
C LYS A 120 7.95 5.74 7.42
N ILE A 121 7.53 6.85 8.03
CA ILE A 121 6.27 6.91 8.80
C ILE A 121 5.22 7.56 7.89
N SER A 122 4.61 6.77 7.00
CA SER A 122 3.62 7.23 6.02
C SER A 122 2.50 6.20 5.85
N MET A 123 1.46 6.27 6.69
CA MET A 123 0.36 5.30 6.68
C MET A 123 -0.33 5.08 5.31
N HIS A 124 -0.06 5.94 4.33
CA HIS A 124 -0.64 5.90 2.99
C HIS A 124 0.28 5.31 1.90
N GLU A 125 1.20 4.41 2.26
CA GLU A 125 2.07 3.64 1.35
C GLU A 125 1.61 2.17 1.30
N PRO A 126 0.46 1.84 0.67
CA PRO A 126 -0.15 0.51 0.72
C PRO A 126 0.74 -0.62 0.17
N GLU A 127 1.63 -0.30 -0.77
CA GLU A 127 2.62 -1.20 -1.36
C GLU A 127 3.72 -1.66 -0.38
N SER A 128 3.80 -1.03 0.80
CA SER A 128 4.72 -1.37 1.88
C SER A 128 4.03 -2.00 3.09
N TRP A 129 2.69 -2.16 3.06
CA TRP A 129 1.94 -2.76 4.16
C TRP A 129 2.24 -4.26 4.31
N GLY A 130 2.10 -4.78 5.53
CA GLY A 130 2.25 -6.20 5.80
C GLY A 130 1.11 -7.02 5.17
N TYR A 131 1.30 -8.33 5.11
CA TYR A 131 0.27 -9.26 4.64
C TYR A 131 -0.44 -9.91 5.82
N ILE A 132 -1.75 -10.10 5.70
CA ILE A 132 -2.51 -11.09 6.46
C ILE A 132 -3.04 -12.13 5.49
N ARG A 133 -3.07 -13.39 5.92
CA ARG A 133 -3.66 -14.49 5.16
C ARG A 133 -4.80 -15.09 5.97
N PHE A 134 -5.91 -15.33 5.30
CA PHE A 134 -7.04 -16.02 5.88
C PHE A 134 -6.76 -17.52 5.83
N VAL A 135 -6.77 -18.17 6.99
CA VAL A 135 -6.48 -19.60 7.14
C VAL A 135 -7.62 -20.27 7.88
N ASP A 136 -7.74 -21.59 7.72
CA ASP A 136 -8.65 -22.39 8.52
C ASP A 136 -8.07 -22.58 9.93
N ASP A 137 -8.90 -22.94 10.90
CA ASP A 137 -8.53 -23.12 12.31
C ASP A 137 -7.41 -24.17 12.46
N CYS A 138 -7.36 -25.16 11.58
CA CYS A 138 -6.35 -26.20 11.60
C CYS A 138 -4.94 -25.70 11.22
N GLU A 139 -4.82 -24.56 10.53
CA GLU A 139 -3.56 -23.91 10.18
C GLU A 139 -3.23 -22.72 11.09
N ASN A 140 -4.18 -22.29 11.93
CA ASN A 140 -3.99 -21.16 12.83
C ASN A 140 -2.83 -21.41 13.82
N GLY A 141 -1.95 -20.42 13.98
CA GLY A 141 -0.76 -20.52 14.84
C GLY A 141 0.36 -21.42 14.31
N LYS A 142 0.19 -22.08 13.16
CA LYS A 142 1.28 -22.77 12.47
C LYS A 142 2.00 -21.77 11.58
N GLY A 143 3.32 -21.66 11.75
CA GLY A 143 4.13 -20.79 10.89
C GLY A 143 3.87 -21.11 9.41
N SER A 144 3.68 -20.07 8.60
CA SER A 144 3.39 -20.22 7.17
C SER A 144 4.65 -19.88 6.35
N SER A 145 4.98 -20.71 5.37
CA SER A 145 5.98 -20.41 4.33
C SER A 145 5.40 -19.61 3.16
N TRP A 146 4.14 -19.20 3.27
CA TRP A 146 3.45 -18.49 2.21
C TRP A 146 4.07 -17.12 1.96
N HIS A 147 4.15 -16.77 0.69
CA HIS A 147 4.50 -15.45 0.20
C HIS A 147 3.64 -15.14 -1.03
N ASP A 148 3.41 -13.85 -1.28
CA ASP A 148 2.75 -13.40 -2.50
C ASP A 148 3.65 -13.73 -3.71
N PRO A 149 3.18 -14.56 -4.65
CA PRO A 149 3.99 -14.95 -5.81
C PRO A 149 4.32 -13.77 -6.73
N MET A 150 3.55 -12.68 -6.67
CA MET A 150 3.82 -11.45 -7.42
C MET A 150 4.73 -10.47 -6.66
N TRP A 151 5.13 -10.78 -5.42
CA TRP A 151 5.88 -9.87 -4.55
C TRP A 151 7.16 -9.34 -5.19
N GLN A 152 7.96 -10.22 -5.81
CA GLN A 152 9.21 -9.82 -6.47
C GLN A 152 8.94 -8.84 -7.61
N SER A 153 8.02 -9.17 -8.52
CA SER A 153 7.66 -8.31 -9.66
C SER A 153 7.08 -6.96 -9.19
N GLN A 154 6.27 -6.96 -8.12
CA GLN A 154 5.77 -5.74 -7.52
C GLN A 154 6.87 -4.90 -6.88
N ARG A 155 7.79 -5.53 -6.14
CA ARG A 155 8.92 -4.85 -5.50
C ARG A 155 9.81 -4.19 -6.54
N ILE A 156 10.04 -4.85 -7.67
CA ILE A 156 10.79 -4.30 -8.80
C ILE A 156 10.06 -3.08 -9.38
N ALA A 157 8.78 -3.23 -9.71
CA ALA A 157 8.00 -2.15 -10.32
C ALA A 157 7.93 -0.89 -9.42
N VAL A 158 7.74 -1.07 -8.11
CA VAL A 158 7.72 0.03 -7.13
C VAL A 158 9.09 0.69 -6.98
N ALA A 159 10.18 -0.08 -6.99
CA ALA A 159 11.54 0.48 -6.95
C ALA A 159 11.86 1.27 -8.23
N CYS A 160 11.44 0.81 -9.41
CA CYS A 160 11.53 1.58 -10.65
C CYS A 160 10.75 2.89 -10.55
N TYR A 161 9.53 2.87 -10.01
CA TYR A 161 8.75 4.09 -9.77
C TYR A 161 9.53 5.10 -8.92
N HIS A 162 10.12 4.69 -7.80
CA HIS A 162 10.90 5.60 -6.95
C HIS A 162 12.17 6.11 -7.63
N ALA A 163 12.85 5.25 -8.42
CA ALA A 163 14.03 5.63 -9.16
C ALA A 163 13.73 6.61 -10.30
N LEU A 164 12.60 6.45 -10.99
CA LEU A 164 12.14 7.36 -12.03
C LEU A 164 11.81 8.75 -11.48
N HIS A 165 11.09 8.82 -10.35
CA HIS A 165 10.82 10.10 -9.68
C HIS A 165 12.10 10.79 -9.23
N TYR A 166 13.05 10.07 -8.65
CA TYR A 166 14.35 10.63 -8.30
C TYR A 166 15.16 11.09 -9.53
N TYR A 167 15.15 10.32 -10.61
CA TYR A 167 15.81 10.70 -11.86
C TYR A 167 15.22 12.01 -12.39
N ARG A 168 13.88 12.15 -12.38
CA ARG A 168 13.21 13.37 -12.79
C ARG A 168 13.54 14.56 -11.88
N GLU A 169 13.61 14.37 -10.57
CA GLU A 169 14.04 15.43 -9.65
C GLU A 169 15.44 15.96 -10.00
N CYS A 170 16.34 15.08 -10.49
CA CYS A 170 17.70 15.45 -10.85
C CYS A 170 17.82 16.05 -12.26
N ASN A 171 17.01 15.59 -13.22
CA ASN A 171 17.19 15.87 -14.66
C ASN A 171 16.05 16.68 -15.30
N GLY A 172 14.91 16.82 -14.62
CA GLY A 172 13.72 17.54 -15.12
C GLY A 172 12.70 16.67 -15.85
N GLU A 173 13.09 15.50 -16.35
CA GLU A 173 12.26 14.57 -17.13
C GLU A 173 12.42 13.11 -16.68
N PHE A 174 11.50 12.23 -17.08
CA PHE A 174 11.64 10.79 -16.90
C PHE A 174 12.51 10.17 -18.00
N THR A 175 13.05 8.96 -17.77
CA THR A 175 13.85 8.21 -18.74
C THR A 175 13.29 6.79 -18.90
N ASP A 176 13.47 6.18 -20.07
CA ASP A 176 13.27 4.75 -20.32
C ASP A 176 14.57 3.94 -20.23
N ASP A 177 15.71 4.60 -20.05
CA ASP A 177 17.00 3.94 -19.85
C ASP A 177 17.13 3.42 -18.41
N LEU A 178 16.92 2.11 -18.25
CA LEU A 178 17.09 1.40 -16.99
C LEU A 178 18.49 1.58 -16.38
N SER A 179 19.53 1.73 -17.20
CA SER A 179 20.91 1.86 -16.72
C SER A 179 21.18 3.23 -16.07
N ALA A 180 20.35 4.22 -16.38
CA ALA A 180 20.40 5.55 -15.77
C ALA A 180 19.67 5.60 -14.40
N LEU A 181 18.88 4.57 -14.07
CA LEU A 181 18.12 4.52 -12.83
C LEU A 181 18.95 3.97 -11.67
N ASN A 182 18.91 4.65 -10.53
CA ASN A 182 19.48 4.11 -9.30
C ASN A 182 18.53 3.06 -8.70
N LEU A 183 18.69 1.81 -9.14
CA LEU A 183 17.92 0.65 -8.68
C LEU A 183 18.68 -0.15 -7.60
N PRO A 184 17.98 -0.98 -6.80
CA PRO A 184 18.64 -1.87 -5.85
C PRO A 184 19.63 -2.81 -6.54
N SER A 185 20.76 -3.07 -5.90
CA SER A 185 21.79 -4.00 -6.39
C SER A 185 21.45 -5.49 -6.20
N ASP A 186 20.21 -5.81 -5.84
CA ASP A 186 19.76 -7.19 -5.64
C ASP A 186 19.66 -7.88 -7.01
N PRO A 187 20.18 -9.12 -7.18
CA PRO A 187 20.13 -9.87 -8.43
C PRO A 187 18.76 -9.91 -9.11
N ILE A 188 17.66 -9.89 -8.34
CA ILE A 188 16.32 -9.94 -8.94
C ILE A 188 16.03 -8.76 -9.88
N PHE A 189 16.78 -7.65 -9.79
CA PHE A 189 16.62 -6.49 -10.65
C PHE A 189 17.34 -6.62 -11.98
N PHE A 190 18.46 -7.35 -12.03
CA PHE A 190 19.25 -7.53 -13.25
C PHE A 190 18.66 -8.59 -14.18
N ASP A 191 18.05 -9.62 -13.60
CA ASP A 191 17.41 -10.70 -14.36
C ASP A 191 15.94 -10.40 -14.72
N ALA A 192 15.40 -9.27 -14.25
CA ALA A 192 14.02 -8.91 -14.47
C ALA A 192 13.77 -8.40 -15.89
N ASN A 193 12.69 -8.90 -16.49
CA ASN A 193 12.15 -8.37 -17.73
C ASN A 193 11.30 -7.12 -17.42
N ILE A 194 11.93 -5.95 -17.57
CA ILE A 194 11.35 -4.64 -17.27
C ILE A 194 11.23 -3.82 -18.56
N GLU A 195 10.05 -3.27 -18.81
CA GLU A 195 9.78 -2.28 -19.85
C GLU A 195 9.38 -0.95 -19.20
N ILE A 196 9.94 0.15 -19.69
CA ILE A 196 9.52 1.51 -19.31
C ILE A 196 8.98 2.19 -20.55
N ILE A 197 7.72 2.58 -20.49
CA ILE A 197 7.03 3.29 -21.58
C ILE A 197 6.84 4.72 -21.13
N LEU A 198 7.50 5.66 -21.80
CA LEU A 198 7.25 7.09 -21.62
C LEU A 198 6.04 7.51 -22.44
N HIS A 199 5.10 8.20 -21.80
CA HIS A 199 3.96 8.80 -22.48
C HIS A 199 4.20 10.29 -22.59
N ASP A 200 4.31 10.76 -23.83
CA ASP A 200 4.47 12.16 -24.12
C ASP A 200 3.20 12.73 -24.76
N GLN A 201 2.54 13.65 -24.07
CA GLN A 201 1.46 14.45 -24.67
C GLN A 201 1.91 15.89 -24.99
N SER A 202 3.16 16.26 -24.71
CA SER A 202 3.61 17.66 -24.71
C SER A 202 5.08 17.93 -25.11
N GLY A 203 5.88 16.93 -25.44
CA GLY A 203 7.33 17.05 -25.66
C GLY A 203 8.20 16.84 -24.41
N THR A 204 7.60 16.52 -23.25
CA THR A 204 8.24 16.62 -21.91
C THR A 204 8.37 15.30 -21.17
N GLY A 205 7.76 14.21 -21.66
CA GLY A 205 7.82 12.91 -20.98
C GLY A 205 7.27 12.95 -19.56
N ASP A 206 6.11 13.59 -19.34
CA ASP A 206 5.55 13.85 -18.00
C ASP A 206 4.93 12.64 -17.30
N LYS A 207 4.74 11.53 -18.03
CA LYS A 207 4.13 10.30 -17.52
C LYS A 207 4.91 9.09 -17.98
N PHE A 208 4.86 8.03 -17.16
CA PHE A 208 5.45 6.75 -17.47
C PHE A 208 4.52 5.60 -17.08
N LEU A 209 4.79 4.44 -17.70
CA LEU A 209 4.30 3.15 -17.29
C LEU A 209 5.49 2.20 -17.16
N VAL A 210 5.72 1.67 -15.97
CA VAL A 210 6.62 0.55 -15.76
C VAL A 210 5.84 -0.74 -15.91
N VAL A 211 6.34 -1.68 -16.71
CA VAL A 211 5.81 -3.04 -16.84
C VAL A 211 6.91 -4.01 -16.43
N VAL A 212 6.61 -4.87 -15.44
CA VAL A 212 7.50 -5.97 -15.04
C VAL A 212 6.82 -7.27 -15.44
N HIS A 213 7.49 -8.05 -16.29
CA HIS A 213 7.00 -9.34 -16.76
C HIS A 213 7.47 -10.45 -15.81
N ASN A 214 6.51 -11.21 -15.31
CA ASN A 214 6.75 -12.46 -14.60
C ASN A 214 6.47 -13.60 -15.57
N ASP A 215 7.50 -14.04 -16.29
CA ASP A 215 7.36 -15.05 -17.33
C ASP A 215 7.02 -16.44 -16.75
N GLU A 216 7.49 -16.76 -15.55
CA GLU A 216 7.15 -18.01 -14.84
C GLU A 216 5.64 -18.12 -14.57
N LEU A 217 5.00 -17.03 -14.16
CA LEU A 217 3.57 -16.98 -13.85
C LEU A 217 2.71 -16.56 -15.05
N GLY A 218 3.32 -16.19 -16.18
CA GLY A 218 2.62 -15.64 -17.34
C GLY A 218 1.84 -14.36 -17.01
N ARG A 219 2.35 -13.54 -16.10
CA ARG A 219 1.69 -12.33 -15.57
C ARG A 219 2.57 -11.10 -15.68
N THR A 220 1.96 -9.94 -15.52
CA THR A 220 2.68 -8.66 -15.47
C THR A 220 2.21 -7.83 -14.28
N VAL A 221 3.15 -7.06 -13.72
CA VAL A 221 2.86 -5.97 -12.78
C VAL A 221 3.11 -4.65 -13.49
N LYS A 222 2.16 -3.73 -13.38
CA LYS A 222 2.23 -2.42 -14.00
C LYS A 222 2.14 -1.33 -12.95
N VAL A 223 3.01 -0.32 -13.03
CA VAL A 223 2.99 0.85 -12.14
C VAL A 223 3.06 2.12 -12.98
N THR A 224 2.08 3.01 -12.78
CA THR A 224 2.01 4.33 -13.41
C THR A 224 2.69 5.40 -12.56
N ASN A 225 2.90 6.58 -13.14
CA ASN A 225 3.56 7.71 -12.48
C ASN A 225 2.83 8.26 -11.24
N ASP A 226 1.55 7.94 -11.04
CA ASP A 226 0.74 8.23 -9.83
C ASP A 226 0.68 7.04 -8.84
N ARG A 227 1.59 6.08 -9.01
CA ARG A 227 1.77 4.89 -8.18
C ARG A 227 0.61 3.88 -8.19
N LYS A 228 -0.29 3.95 -9.18
CA LYS A 228 -1.31 2.92 -9.32
C LYS A 228 -0.68 1.60 -9.76
N ILE A 229 -0.83 0.57 -8.94
CA ILE A 229 -0.33 -0.78 -9.23
C ILE A 229 -1.47 -1.62 -9.80
N THR A 230 -1.23 -2.29 -10.93
CA THR A 230 -2.18 -3.24 -11.54
C THR A 230 -1.49 -4.53 -11.94
N TYR A 231 -2.28 -5.60 -11.97
CA TYR A 231 -1.82 -6.94 -12.32
C TYR A 231 -2.63 -7.41 -13.53
N SER A 232 -1.98 -8.01 -14.51
CA SER A 232 -2.64 -8.63 -15.66
C SER A 232 -2.03 -9.98 -15.98
N SER A 233 -2.83 -10.90 -16.51
CA SER A 233 -2.32 -12.09 -17.22
C SER A 233 -1.86 -11.67 -18.62
N LYS A 234 -0.85 -12.35 -19.17
CA LYS A 234 -0.65 -12.33 -20.64
C LYS A 234 -1.97 -12.78 -21.27
N GLU A 235 -2.54 -11.98 -22.18
CA GLU A 235 -3.51 -12.53 -23.13
C GLU A 235 -2.78 -13.64 -23.86
N ILE A 236 -3.19 -14.89 -23.63
CA ILE A 236 -2.82 -15.96 -24.54
C ILE A 236 -3.52 -15.57 -25.84
N LYS A 237 -2.77 -15.02 -26.80
CA LYS A 237 -3.26 -14.91 -28.17
C LYS A 237 -3.65 -16.33 -28.56
N SER A 238 -4.94 -16.58 -28.66
CA SER A 238 -5.46 -17.79 -29.30
C SER A 238 -4.85 -17.81 -30.70
N VAL A 239 -3.94 -18.75 -30.93
CA VAL A 239 -3.49 -19.06 -32.27
C VAL A 239 -4.71 -19.63 -33.00
N GLU A 240 -5.14 -18.92 -34.04
CA GLU A 240 -6.19 -19.35 -34.97
C GLU A 240 -5.86 -20.69 -35.64
#